data_AF-A0AB73GE11-F1
#
_entry.id   AF-A0AB73GE11-F1
#
_cell.length_a   1.000
_cell.length_b   1.000
_cell.length_c   1.000
_cell.angle_alpha   90.00
_cell.angle_beta   90.00
_cell.angle_gamma   90.00
#
_symmetry.space_group_name_H-M   'P 1'
#
loop_
_entity.id
_entity.type
_entity.pdbx_description
1 polymer ?
#
loop_
_entity_poly.entity_id
_entity_poly.type
_entity_poly.pdbx_seq_one_letter_code
_entity_poly.pdbx_strand_id
1 'polypeptide(L)'
;MLIRFILISAMLLLASNAQASTVNIIPSTVTVTKGSEAKYYLLTQEKDNFSENISISGLPEGTTWSLHCTGTRGDNCKNEYGSDDLPIFTLNVNIPSSAKIGSYDIKIQSNLKNNIFQSFKLQVVEPIQFTHPGVLLNTKMLTNIKNTLIERDPIRYKAFLSAKNSKYGNLHYQPHPHSSVNSDNDTGVDYREDAIAAYTQALLWGITEDSHYADNAIAIMNAWSQALNSNLQGANRFNLAAWSGDVWPRAAEIIRYTYLKANGVSVWSSSDIDNFSQMLKKYTVDFINNQYFTSGNYGGNLLSSQAAAFINIGIFNNDTETFLNGLDRLRKMLPAYIYMKKDGVIPMPPYFWRNSYISSTSLLSSAGYWRGQNFNSPSIGEGGLSQETCRDIGHVLWGLSALANGMESARIQGYNLSKEETLGTLNALRLKYASEYNTNFYNDGSAIQPDSANNPCGKKIDLGSSVGKGELILNELTNRRQLALPNTELFIQSSRPTGASYFMIWETLTHYQNP
;
A
#
# COMPACT_ATOMS: atom_id res chain seq x y z
N MET A 1 -63.35 15.72 34.84
CA MET A 1 -62.65 16.98 35.19
C MET A 1 -61.32 16.59 35.84
N LEU A 2 -60.21 16.79 35.12
CA LEU A 2 -58.82 16.89 35.59
C LEU A 2 -58.27 15.80 36.56
N ILE A 3 -57.22 15.06 36.14
CA ILE A 3 -55.86 15.08 36.76
C ILE A 3 -54.97 13.88 36.36
N ARG A 4 -53.82 14.25 35.75
CA ARG A 4 -52.45 13.68 35.79
C ARG A 4 -52.18 12.24 35.33
N PHE A 5 -51.54 12.14 34.17
CA PHE A 5 -50.41 11.22 33.98
C PHE A 5 -49.13 12.01 33.70
N ILE A 6 -48.07 11.60 34.37
CA ILE A 6 -46.71 12.14 34.37
C ILE A 6 -46.00 11.62 33.12
N LEU A 7 -45.46 12.53 32.31
CA LEU A 7 -44.42 12.24 31.32
C LEU A 7 -43.31 13.26 31.55
N ILE A 8 -42.28 12.82 32.26
CA ILE A 8 -41.00 13.50 32.36
C ILE A 8 -40.30 13.25 31.02
N SER A 9 -40.38 14.20 30.10
CA SER A 9 -39.49 14.26 28.96
C SER A 9 -38.09 14.63 29.46
N ALA A 10 -37.19 13.65 29.47
CA ALA A 10 -35.76 13.89 29.56
C ALA A 10 -35.32 14.62 28.27
N MET A 11 -35.28 15.96 28.32
CA MET A 11 -34.42 16.74 27.44
C MET A 11 -32.98 16.37 27.79
N LEU A 12 -32.42 15.36 27.10
CA LEU A 12 -30.97 15.28 26.96
C LEU A 12 -30.55 16.53 26.19
N LEU A 13 -29.89 17.45 26.88
CA LEU A 13 -29.08 18.49 26.25
C LEU A 13 -28.08 17.78 25.32
N LEU A 14 -28.33 17.86 24.02
CA LEU A 14 -27.28 17.80 23.01
C LEU A 14 -26.40 19.03 23.23
N ALA A 15 -25.36 18.87 24.06
CA ALA A 15 -24.22 19.75 24.01
C ALA A 15 -23.61 19.57 22.62
N SER A 16 -23.96 20.47 21.71
CA SER A 16 -23.23 20.68 20.47
C SER A 16 -21.86 21.22 20.87
N ASN A 17 -20.91 20.31 21.10
CA ASN A 17 -19.52 20.66 20.93
C ASN A 17 -19.40 21.07 19.46
N ALA A 18 -19.29 22.38 19.21
CA ALA A 18 -18.91 22.92 17.92
C ALA A 18 -17.49 22.39 17.64
N GLN A 19 -17.42 21.18 17.07
CA GLN A 19 -16.19 20.63 16.54
C GLN A 19 -15.79 21.57 15.41
N ALA A 20 -14.57 22.13 15.48
CA ALA A 20 -14.06 22.97 14.41
C ALA A 20 -14.26 22.24 13.08
N SER A 21 -14.74 22.96 12.04
CA SER A 21 -14.88 22.38 10.71
C SER A 21 -13.52 21.83 10.30
N THR A 22 -13.42 20.51 10.08
CA THR A 22 -12.17 19.85 9.72
C THR A 22 -12.13 19.57 8.22
N VAL A 23 -10.96 19.78 7.61
CA VAL A 23 -10.68 19.37 6.23
C VAL A 23 -9.55 18.36 6.28
N ASN A 24 -9.86 17.13 5.91
CA ASN A 24 -8.87 16.07 5.83
C ASN A 24 -8.22 16.12 4.46
N ILE A 25 -6.89 16.27 4.44
CA ILE A 25 -6.10 16.39 3.21
C ILE A 25 -5.24 15.15 3.03
N ILE A 26 -5.45 14.44 1.93
CA ILE A 26 -4.64 13.27 1.56
C ILE A 26 -4.02 13.41 0.16
N PRO A 27 -2.77 12.97 -0.03
CA PRO A 27 -1.86 12.54 1.04
C PRO A 27 -1.39 13.79 1.81
N SER A 28 -0.95 13.61 3.06
CA SER A 28 -0.41 14.73 3.84
C SER A 28 0.91 15.26 3.28
N THR A 29 1.59 14.48 2.44
CA THR A 29 2.78 14.88 1.67
C THR A 29 2.66 14.39 0.22
N VAL A 30 2.85 15.29 -0.75
CA VAL A 30 3.09 14.92 -2.16
C VAL A 30 4.54 15.23 -2.52
N THR A 31 5.20 14.32 -3.23
CA THR A 31 6.56 14.52 -3.76
C THR A 31 6.51 14.47 -5.28
N VAL A 32 7.02 15.51 -5.95
CA VAL A 32 7.01 15.65 -7.41
C VAL A 32 8.32 16.24 -7.92
N THR A 33 8.62 16.00 -9.20
CA THR A 33 9.67 16.72 -9.92
C THR A 33 9.22 18.13 -10.34
N LYS A 34 10.18 18.99 -10.69
CA LYS A 34 9.88 20.30 -11.30
C LYS A 34 9.12 20.12 -12.62
N GLY A 35 8.20 21.02 -12.92
CA GLY A 35 7.39 20.96 -14.15
C GLY A 35 6.22 19.96 -14.09
N SER A 36 6.00 19.31 -12.94
CA SER A 36 4.93 18.34 -12.74
C SER A 36 3.72 18.93 -11.99
N GLU A 37 2.65 18.15 -11.89
CA GLU A 37 1.45 18.48 -11.13
C GLU A 37 1.39 17.65 -9.84
N ALA A 38 1.12 18.30 -8.70
CA ALA A 38 0.82 17.64 -7.44
C ALA A 38 -0.70 17.64 -7.18
N LYS A 39 -1.24 16.51 -6.70
CA LYS A 39 -2.67 16.32 -6.46
C LYS A 39 -2.98 15.94 -5.02
N TYR A 40 -3.86 16.72 -4.39
CA TYR A 40 -4.41 16.45 -3.07
C TYR A 40 -5.92 16.27 -3.13
N TYR A 41 -6.44 15.42 -2.26
CA TYR A 41 -7.88 15.23 -2.05
C TYR A 41 -8.27 15.80 -0.70
N LEU A 42 -9.28 16.66 -0.71
CA LEU A 42 -9.80 17.36 0.46
C LEU A 42 -11.18 16.79 0.75
N LEU A 43 -11.30 16.03 1.84
CA LEU A 43 -12.59 15.62 2.38
C LEU A 43 -13.04 16.67 3.39
N THR A 44 -14.18 17.31 3.11
CA THR A 44 -14.72 18.40 3.95
C THR A 44 -15.96 17.94 4.71
N GLN A 45 -16.36 18.69 5.75
CA GLN A 45 -17.69 18.55 6.36
C GLN A 45 -18.73 19.47 5.70
N GLU A 46 -18.27 20.56 5.07
CA GLU A 46 -19.11 21.59 4.46
C GLU A 46 -19.17 21.37 2.94
N LYS A 47 -20.39 21.26 2.40
CA LYS A 47 -20.65 21.07 0.97
C LYS A 47 -20.57 22.42 0.23
N ASP A 48 -21.38 23.40 0.63
CA ASP A 48 -21.56 24.64 -0.12
C ASP A 48 -20.40 25.64 0.02
N ASN A 49 -20.08 26.31 -1.09
CA ASN A 49 -19.18 27.47 -1.19
C ASN A 49 -17.76 27.25 -0.67
N PHE A 50 -17.35 26.02 -0.35
CA PHE A 50 -15.99 25.73 0.12
C PHE A 50 -14.94 26.22 -0.89
N SER A 51 -15.13 25.93 -2.18
CA SER A 51 -14.18 26.33 -3.23
C SER A 51 -14.04 27.84 -3.43
N GLU A 52 -15.07 28.62 -3.06
CA GLU A 52 -15.07 30.09 -3.21
C GLU A 52 -14.43 30.80 -2.02
N ASN A 53 -14.27 30.10 -0.89
CA ASN A 53 -13.87 30.69 0.38
C ASN A 53 -12.52 30.20 0.89
N ILE A 54 -11.74 29.50 0.05
CA ILE A 54 -10.39 29.04 0.41
C ILE A 54 -9.28 29.96 -0.09
N SER A 55 -8.22 30.05 0.70
CA SER A 55 -6.93 30.59 0.27
C SER A 55 -5.82 29.58 0.54
N ILE A 56 -4.82 29.56 -0.33
CA ILE A 56 -3.65 28.68 -0.23
C ILE A 56 -2.39 29.53 -0.17
N SER A 57 -1.51 29.21 0.78
CA SER A 57 -0.23 29.89 0.96
C SER A 57 0.90 28.90 1.23
N GLY A 58 2.16 29.35 1.11
CA GLY A 58 3.34 28.50 1.29
C GLY A 58 3.75 27.72 0.03
N LEU A 59 3.11 27.98 -1.12
CA LEU A 59 3.48 27.37 -2.39
C LEU A 59 4.83 27.91 -2.92
N PRO A 60 5.59 27.12 -3.70
CA PRO A 60 6.76 27.62 -4.42
C PRO A 60 6.40 28.79 -5.34
N GLU A 61 7.34 29.71 -5.55
CA GLU A 61 7.16 30.85 -6.47
C GLU A 61 6.78 30.38 -7.88
N GLY A 62 5.82 31.07 -8.51
CA GLY A 62 5.32 30.75 -9.86
C GLY A 62 4.35 29.56 -9.93
N THR A 63 4.07 28.90 -8.80
CA THR A 63 3.10 27.81 -8.74
C THR A 63 1.67 28.33 -8.89
N THR A 64 0.88 27.66 -9.73
CA THR A 64 -0.57 27.90 -9.82
C THR A 64 -1.32 26.74 -9.18
N TRP A 65 -2.57 26.98 -8.79
CA TRP A 65 -3.41 25.93 -8.24
C TRP A 65 -4.86 26.08 -8.70
N SER A 66 -5.58 24.97 -8.71
CA SER A 66 -7.01 24.94 -8.96
C SER A 66 -7.67 23.92 -8.03
N LEU A 67 -8.90 24.20 -7.63
CA LEU A 67 -9.70 23.31 -6.81
C LEU A 67 -10.96 22.92 -7.58
N HIS A 68 -11.21 21.62 -7.69
CA HIS A 68 -12.37 21.10 -8.41
C HIS A 68 -13.15 20.14 -7.52
N CYS A 69 -14.48 20.21 -7.57
CA CYS A 69 -15.31 19.17 -6.96
C CYS A 69 -15.04 17.82 -7.66
N THR A 70 -14.80 16.78 -6.87
CA THR A 70 -14.51 15.43 -7.37
C THR A 70 -15.83 14.66 -7.49
N GLY A 71 -16.40 14.55 -8.70
CA GLY A 71 -17.60 13.73 -8.97
C GLY A 71 -18.18 13.96 -10.37
N THR A 72 -18.82 12.93 -10.95
CA THR A 72 -19.42 12.98 -12.32
C THR A 72 -20.70 13.78 -12.34
N ARG A 73 -21.38 13.91 -11.20
CA ARG A 73 -22.60 14.73 -11.12
C ARG A 73 -22.28 16.23 -11.04
N GLY A 74 -21.04 16.63 -10.75
CA GLY A 74 -20.70 18.04 -10.49
C GLY A 74 -21.41 18.66 -9.27
N ASP A 75 -22.24 17.87 -8.59
CA ASP A 75 -23.22 18.32 -7.59
C ASP A 75 -23.03 17.64 -6.22
N ASN A 76 -22.08 16.70 -6.06
CA ASN A 76 -21.81 16.07 -4.75
C ASN A 76 -21.17 17.02 -3.74
N CYS A 77 -20.62 18.15 -4.21
CA CYS A 77 -20.18 19.26 -3.38
C CYS A 77 -21.26 20.36 -3.25
N LYS A 78 -22.51 20.11 -3.65
CA LYS A 78 -23.64 21.01 -3.40
C LYS A 78 -24.55 20.39 -2.34
N ASN A 79 -25.19 21.21 -1.50
CA ASN A 79 -26.25 20.74 -0.61
C ASN A 79 -27.51 20.43 -1.41
N GLU A 80 -27.57 19.24 -1.99
CA GLU A 80 -28.85 18.63 -2.31
C GLU A 80 -29.43 17.98 -1.05
N TYR A 81 -30.60 18.44 -0.62
CA TYR A 81 -31.28 17.93 0.58
C TYR A 81 -31.52 16.42 0.43
N GLY A 82 -30.89 15.62 1.29
CA GLY A 82 -31.01 14.15 1.30
C GLY A 82 -29.93 13.39 0.53
N SER A 83 -28.94 14.04 -0.08
CA SER A 83 -27.79 13.34 -0.70
C SER A 83 -26.79 12.84 0.37
N ASP A 84 -26.44 11.56 0.28
CA ASP A 84 -25.42 10.88 1.10
C ASP A 84 -24.00 11.01 0.51
N ASP A 85 -23.83 11.84 -0.52
CA ASP A 85 -22.56 12.04 -1.19
C ASP A 85 -21.51 12.68 -0.26
N LEU A 86 -20.25 12.25 -0.42
CA LEU A 86 -19.11 12.81 0.29
C LEU A 86 -18.58 14.04 -0.46
N PRO A 87 -18.41 15.21 0.20
CA PRO A 87 -17.84 16.38 -0.43
C PRO A 87 -16.32 16.25 -0.50
N ILE A 88 -15.84 15.84 -1.67
CA ILE A 88 -14.42 15.67 -1.97
C ILE A 88 -14.04 16.70 -3.02
N PHE A 89 -12.95 17.42 -2.77
CA PHE A 89 -12.34 18.31 -3.74
C PHE A 89 -10.96 17.81 -4.12
N THR A 90 -10.60 17.93 -5.40
CA THR A 90 -9.24 17.74 -5.89
C THR A 90 -8.56 19.09 -6.01
N LEU A 91 -7.51 19.28 -5.23
CA LEU A 91 -6.59 20.40 -5.35
C LEU A 91 -5.44 19.98 -6.28
N ASN A 92 -5.40 20.59 -7.46
CA ASN A 92 -4.27 20.50 -8.38
C ASN A 92 -3.33 21.66 -8.13
N VAL A 93 -2.04 21.36 -8.00
CA VAL A 93 -0.96 22.33 -7.83
C VAL A 93 0.02 22.11 -8.98
N ASN A 94 0.19 23.11 -9.85
CA ASN A 94 1.07 23.02 -11.02
C ASN A 94 2.42 23.66 -10.69
N ILE A 95 3.48 22.84 -10.61
CA ILE A 95 4.82 23.27 -10.21
C ILE A 95 5.56 23.70 -11.48
N PRO A 96 6.02 24.96 -11.61
CA PRO A 96 6.77 25.37 -12.79
C PRO A 96 8.15 24.70 -12.85
N SER A 97 8.72 24.54 -14.03
CA SER A 97 10.07 23.98 -14.20
C SER A 97 11.16 24.84 -13.54
N SER A 98 10.88 26.12 -13.27
CA SER A 98 11.74 27.05 -12.55
C SER A 98 11.63 26.97 -11.02
N ALA A 99 10.70 26.16 -10.48
CA ALA A 99 10.51 26.03 -9.04
C ALA A 99 11.81 25.58 -8.35
N LYS A 100 12.07 26.12 -7.16
CA LYS A 100 13.19 25.67 -6.32
C LYS A 100 12.87 24.27 -5.77
N ILE A 101 13.92 23.45 -5.65
CA ILE A 101 13.85 22.18 -4.91
C ILE A 101 13.64 22.53 -3.45
N GLY A 102 12.79 21.77 -2.76
CA GLY A 102 12.61 21.95 -1.33
C GLY A 102 11.36 21.28 -0.78
N SER A 103 11.22 21.36 0.54
CA SER A 103 9.99 21.03 1.23
C SER A 103 9.23 22.31 1.56
N TYR A 104 7.95 22.34 1.20
CA TYR A 104 7.06 23.47 1.34
C TYR A 104 5.92 23.09 2.26
N ASP A 105 5.79 23.79 3.39
CA ASP A 105 4.62 23.68 4.26
C ASP A 105 3.50 24.56 3.70
N ILE A 106 2.53 23.90 3.06
CA ILE A 106 1.37 24.55 2.46
C ILE A 106 0.28 24.67 3.51
N LYS A 107 -0.37 25.82 3.53
CA LYS A 107 -1.52 26.10 4.41
C LYS A 107 -2.74 26.38 3.56
N ILE A 108 -3.84 25.70 3.87
CA ILE A 108 -5.18 26.07 3.40
C ILE A 108 -5.95 26.75 4.52
N GLN A 109 -6.60 27.85 4.19
CA GLN A 109 -7.48 28.61 5.08
C GLN A 109 -8.85 28.76 4.44
N SER A 110 -9.94 28.56 5.20
CA SER A 110 -11.29 28.92 4.77
C SER A 110 -12.00 29.76 5.82
N ASN A 111 -12.70 30.81 5.38
CA ASN A 111 -13.45 31.75 6.24
C ASN A 111 -14.88 31.28 6.55
N LEU A 112 -15.24 30.05 6.22
CA LEU A 112 -16.55 29.48 6.56
C LEU A 112 -16.61 29.11 8.05
N LYS A 113 -17.81 29.32 8.65
CA LYS A 113 -18.38 29.06 10.00
C LYS A 113 -17.46 28.81 11.22
N ASN A 114 -16.26 28.24 11.07
CA ASN A 114 -15.31 27.92 12.13
C ASN A 114 -13.83 28.23 11.81
N ASN A 115 -13.51 28.92 10.71
CA ASN A 115 -12.14 29.17 10.23
C ASN A 115 -11.30 27.88 10.11
N ILE A 116 -11.31 27.27 8.93
CA ILE A 116 -10.54 26.06 8.68
C ILE A 116 -9.06 26.45 8.54
N PHE A 117 -8.18 25.76 9.27
CA PHE A 117 -6.73 25.86 9.09
C PHE A 117 -6.13 24.46 9.04
N GLN A 118 -5.62 24.06 7.88
CA GLN A 118 -4.94 22.79 7.71
C GLN A 118 -3.60 22.99 7.02
N SER A 119 -2.58 22.29 7.51
CA SER A 119 -1.25 22.27 6.89
C SER A 119 -0.98 20.91 6.27
N PHE A 120 -0.26 20.93 5.14
CA PHE A 120 0.18 19.75 4.39
C PHE A 120 1.48 20.08 3.65
N LYS A 121 2.16 19.08 3.09
CA LYS A 121 3.51 19.24 2.55
C LYS A 121 3.59 18.96 1.06
N LEU A 122 4.29 19.83 0.34
CA LEU A 122 4.78 19.59 -1.01
C LEU A 122 6.29 19.44 -0.98
N GLN A 123 6.81 18.39 -1.58
CA GLN A 123 8.24 18.20 -1.81
C GLN A 123 8.51 18.31 -3.32
N VAL A 124 9.31 19.28 -3.70
CA VAL A 124 9.81 19.41 -5.08
C VAL A 124 11.23 18.86 -5.09
N VAL A 125 11.47 17.84 -5.92
CA VAL A 125 12.75 17.11 -6.00
C VAL A 125 13.33 17.16 -7.41
N GLU A 126 14.62 16.87 -7.52
CA GLU A 126 15.23 16.50 -8.81
C GLU A 126 14.87 15.05 -9.17
N PRO A 127 15.11 14.62 -10.42
CA PRO A 127 15.09 13.21 -10.77
C PRO A 127 15.91 12.37 -9.79
N ILE A 128 15.34 11.27 -9.35
CA ILE A 128 15.92 10.42 -8.30
C ILE A 128 17.05 9.58 -8.90
N GLN A 129 18.20 9.57 -8.22
CA GLN A 129 19.23 8.56 -8.45
C GLN A 129 18.95 7.38 -7.52
N PHE A 130 18.62 6.23 -8.10
CA PHE A 130 18.24 5.05 -7.34
C PHE A 130 19.45 4.29 -6.81
N THR A 131 19.32 3.76 -5.60
CA THR A 131 20.25 2.80 -5.00
C THR A 131 19.91 1.40 -5.47
N HIS A 132 20.92 0.67 -5.91
CA HIS A 132 20.79 -0.67 -6.49
C HIS A 132 21.79 -1.68 -5.88
N PRO A 133 21.39 -2.94 -5.62
CA PRO A 133 20.01 -3.41 -5.63
C PRO A 133 19.20 -2.68 -4.55
N GLY A 134 17.95 -2.34 -4.83
CA GLY A 134 17.14 -1.53 -3.92
C GLY A 134 15.65 -1.80 -3.93
N VAL A 135 15.22 -2.89 -4.56
CA VAL A 135 13.85 -3.39 -4.44
C VAL A 135 13.80 -4.45 -3.37
N LEU A 136 13.14 -4.13 -2.26
CA LEU A 136 12.95 -4.94 -1.05
C LEU A 136 14.24 -5.31 -0.29
N LEU A 137 15.30 -5.67 -1.00
CA LEU A 137 16.61 -6.04 -0.44
C LEU A 137 17.71 -5.19 -1.08
N ASN A 138 18.65 -4.75 -0.25
CA ASN A 138 19.91 -4.16 -0.71
C ASN A 138 21.10 -5.09 -0.40
N THR A 139 22.29 -4.70 -0.85
CA THR A 139 23.53 -5.48 -0.65
C THR A 139 23.77 -5.81 0.82
N LYS A 140 23.60 -4.84 1.74
CA LYS A 140 23.81 -5.05 3.18
C LYS A 140 22.85 -6.10 3.74
N MET A 141 21.59 -6.07 3.31
CA MET A 141 20.58 -7.03 3.73
C MET A 141 20.86 -8.43 3.19
N LEU A 142 21.30 -8.56 1.94
CA LEU A 142 21.73 -9.84 1.36
C LEU A 142 22.95 -10.42 2.09
N THR A 143 23.96 -9.59 2.39
CA THR A 143 25.12 -10.00 3.20
C THR A 143 24.71 -10.47 4.58
N ASN A 144 23.77 -9.76 5.24
CA ASN A 144 23.26 -10.18 6.54
C ASN A 144 22.56 -11.56 6.47
N ILE A 145 21.78 -11.82 5.42
CA ILE A 145 21.16 -13.15 5.22
C ILE A 145 22.25 -14.23 5.13
N LYS A 146 23.31 -14.03 4.33
CA LYS A 146 24.43 -14.97 4.26
C LYS A 146 25.10 -15.20 5.61
N ASN A 147 25.44 -14.13 6.32
CA ASN A 147 26.18 -14.22 7.59
C ASN A 147 25.39 -15.00 8.65
N THR A 148 24.09 -14.71 8.81
CA THR A 148 23.25 -15.43 9.79
C THR A 148 23.08 -16.92 9.47
N LEU A 149 23.18 -17.33 8.19
CA LEU A 149 23.18 -18.75 7.83
C LEU A 149 24.50 -19.43 8.23
N ILE A 150 25.63 -18.73 8.11
CA ILE A 150 26.95 -19.19 8.59
C ILE A 150 26.97 -19.29 10.12
N GLU A 151 26.39 -18.31 10.80
CA GLU A 151 26.22 -18.28 12.26
C GLU A 151 25.19 -19.29 12.78
N ARG A 152 24.52 -20.01 11.86
CA ARG A 152 23.56 -21.07 12.13
C ARG A 152 22.30 -20.60 12.88
N ASP A 153 21.75 -19.44 12.54
CA ASP A 153 20.40 -19.07 12.99
C ASP A 153 19.40 -20.16 12.55
N PRO A 154 18.81 -20.93 13.49
CA PRO A 154 18.04 -22.11 13.13
C PRO A 154 16.71 -21.75 12.43
N ILE A 155 16.14 -20.58 12.72
CA ILE A 155 14.88 -20.12 12.13
C ILE A 155 15.10 -19.74 10.68
N ARG A 156 16.12 -18.92 10.40
CA ARG A 156 16.47 -18.49 9.05
C ARG A 156 17.04 -19.64 8.23
N TYR A 157 17.82 -20.55 8.83
CA TYR A 157 18.30 -21.76 8.15
C TYR A 157 17.16 -22.68 7.73
N LYS A 158 16.15 -22.87 8.58
CA LYS A 158 14.93 -23.62 8.21
C LYS A 158 14.20 -22.95 7.04
N ALA A 159 14.07 -21.62 7.05
CA ALA A 159 13.46 -20.87 5.95
C ALA A 159 14.26 -20.98 4.64
N PHE A 160 15.59 -20.96 4.71
CA PHE A 160 16.48 -21.21 3.57
C PHE A 160 16.24 -22.60 2.96
N LEU A 161 16.20 -23.65 3.79
CA LEU A 161 15.91 -25.01 3.31
C LEU A 161 14.50 -25.10 2.70
N SER A 162 13.51 -24.42 3.27
CA SER A 162 12.16 -24.35 2.68
C SER A 162 12.17 -23.71 1.29
N ALA A 163 12.91 -22.61 1.09
CA ALA A 163 13.04 -21.98 -0.22
C ALA A 163 13.75 -22.91 -1.22
N LYS A 164 14.91 -23.46 -0.82
CA LYS A 164 15.74 -24.35 -1.65
C LYS A 164 15.00 -25.62 -2.09
N ASN A 165 14.24 -26.24 -1.19
CA ASN A 165 13.52 -27.50 -1.46
C ASN A 165 12.11 -27.29 -2.05
N SER A 166 11.70 -26.04 -2.26
CA SER A 166 10.41 -25.73 -2.88
C SER A 166 10.42 -26.02 -4.38
N LYS A 167 9.24 -26.13 -5.00
CA LYS A 167 9.12 -26.19 -6.47
C LYS A 167 9.81 -25.00 -7.16
N TYR A 168 9.82 -23.83 -6.51
CA TYR A 168 10.41 -22.60 -7.03
C TYR A 168 11.95 -22.60 -6.96
N GLY A 169 12.54 -23.33 -6.01
CA GLY A 169 13.98 -23.49 -5.84
C GLY A 169 14.58 -24.68 -6.61
N ASN A 170 13.80 -25.33 -7.48
CA ASN A 170 14.27 -26.46 -8.27
C ASN A 170 15.30 -26.00 -9.32
N LEU A 171 16.48 -26.63 -9.34
CA LEU A 171 17.54 -26.34 -10.32
C LEU A 171 17.12 -26.61 -11.77
N HIS A 172 16.10 -27.45 -11.99
CA HIS A 172 15.56 -27.77 -13.31
C HIS A 172 14.21 -27.10 -13.61
N TYR A 173 13.90 -26.00 -12.91
CA TYR A 173 12.66 -25.25 -13.15
C TYR A 173 12.51 -24.87 -14.63
N GLN A 174 11.31 -25.07 -15.19
CA GLN A 174 10.99 -24.69 -16.56
C GLN A 174 10.01 -23.51 -16.52
N PRO A 175 10.27 -22.40 -17.23
CA PRO A 175 9.32 -21.29 -17.33
C PRO A 175 8.11 -21.66 -18.21
N HIS A 176 6.99 -21.00 -17.96
CA HIS A 176 5.69 -21.22 -18.60
C HIS A 176 5.19 -19.95 -19.31
N PRO A 177 5.94 -19.36 -20.25
CA PRO A 177 5.58 -18.08 -20.86
C PRO A 177 4.36 -18.21 -21.79
N HIS A 178 3.51 -17.18 -21.77
CA HIS A 178 2.33 -17.08 -22.65
C HIS A 178 2.31 -15.76 -23.39
N SER A 179 1.84 -15.77 -24.64
CA SER A 179 1.64 -14.53 -25.42
C SER A 179 0.47 -13.70 -24.93
N SER A 180 -0.54 -14.36 -24.36
CA SER A 180 -1.71 -13.75 -23.74
C SER A 180 -2.01 -14.39 -22.40
N VAL A 181 -2.26 -13.56 -21.39
CA VAL A 181 -2.51 -13.99 -20.01
C VAL A 181 -3.91 -13.57 -19.57
N ASN A 182 -4.65 -14.52 -19.00
CA ASN A 182 -5.97 -14.31 -18.41
C ASN A 182 -5.94 -14.74 -16.93
N SER A 183 -6.31 -13.84 -16.02
CA SER A 183 -6.30 -14.06 -14.58
C SER A 183 -7.26 -15.16 -14.08
N ASP A 184 -8.19 -15.58 -14.94
CA ASP A 184 -9.26 -16.51 -14.57
C ASP A 184 -8.97 -17.95 -15.03
N ASN A 185 -7.77 -18.22 -15.56
CA ASN A 185 -7.32 -19.55 -15.96
C ASN A 185 -5.81 -19.77 -15.67
N ASP A 186 -5.28 -20.91 -16.11
CA ASP A 186 -3.91 -21.35 -15.83
C ASP A 186 -2.83 -20.38 -16.33
N THR A 187 -3.07 -19.61 -17.40
CA THR A 187 -2.08 -18.64 -17.90
C THR A 187 -1.79 -17.53 -16.87
N GLY A 188 -2.80 -17.15 -16.07
CA GLY A 188 -2.63 -16.21 -14.96
C GLY A 188 -1.97 -16.83 -13.73
N VAL A 189 -2.13 -18.14 -13.55
CA VAL A 189 -1.38 -18.91 -12.54
C VAL A 189 0.09 -18.93 -12.94
N ASP A 190 0.41 -19.36 -14.15
CA ASP A 190 1.76 -19.44 -14.69
C ASP A 190 2.51 -18.10 -14.58
N TYR A 191 1.89 -16.99 -14.99
CA TYR A 191 2.50 -15.66 -14.89
C TYR A 191 2.91 -15.28 -13.46
N ARG A 192 2.06 -15.61 -12.48
CA ARG A 192 2.34 -15.32 -11.06
C ARG A 192 3.38 -16.28 -10.49
N GLU A 193 3.24 -17.57 -10.75
CA GLU A 193 4.10 -18.60 -10.16
C GLU A 193 5.52 -18.52 -10.71
N ASP A 194 5.69 -18.16 -11.98
CA ASP A 194 6.99 -17.89 -12.58
C ASP A 194 7.65 -16.62 -11.99
N ALA A 195 6.88 -15.59 -11.64
CA ALA A 195 7.43 -14.43 -10.92
C ALA A 195 7.99 -14.84 -9.54
N ILE A 196 7.26 -15.70 -8.82
CA ILE A 196 7.70 -16.26 -7.53
C ILE A 196 8.95 -17.13 -7.73
N ALA A 197 8.99 -17.93 -8.80
CA ALA A 197 10.14 -18.75 -9.15
C ALA A 197 11.37 -17.89 -9.46
N ALA A 198 11.24 -16.87 -10.31
CA ALA A 198 12.33 -15.96 -10.63
C ALA A 198 12.91 -15.30 -9.37
N TYR A 199 12.06 -14.81 -8.46
CA TYR A 199 12.54 -14.22 -7.21
C TYR A 199 13.18 -15.25 -6.27
N THR A 200 12.61 -16.45 -6.17
CA THR A 200 13.18 -17.54 -5.35
C THR A 200 14.55 -17.97 -5.86
N GLN A 201 14.69 -18.15 -7.18
CA GLN A 201 15.96 -18.49 -7.83
C GLN A 201 16.98 -17.35 -7.63
N ALA A 202 16.59 -16.10 -7.83
CA ALA A 202 17.47 -14.94 -7.58
C ALA A 202 17.93 -14.85 -6.12
N LEU A 203 17.05 -15.11 -5.14
CA LEU A 203 17.42 -15.19 -3.72
C LEU A 203 18.41 -16.34 -3.44
N LEU A 204 18.17 -17.52 -4.02
CA LEU A 204 19.06 -18.67 -3.84
C LEU A 204 20.43 -18.42 -4.48
N TRP A 205 20.50 -17.77 -5.65
CA TRP A 205 21.75 -17.23 -6.19
C TRP A 205 22.43 -16.29 -5.18
N GLY A 206 21.67 -15.29 -4.73
CA GLY A 206 22.15 -14.27 -3.80
C GLY A 206 22.60 -14.82 -2.44
N ILE A 207 22.31 -16.08 -2.11
CA ILE A 207 22.74 -16.75 -0.87
C ILE A 207 23.84 -17.78 -1.12
N THR A 208 23.66 -18.64 -2.13
CA THR A 208 24.51 -19.82 -2.37
C THR A 208 25.66 -19.56 -3.31
N GLU A 209 25.57 -18.51 -4.13
CA GLU A 209 26.50 -18.20 -5.22
C GLU A 209 26.62 -19.32 -6.28
N ASP A 210 25.65 -20.24 -6.34
CA ASP A 210 25.54 -21.24 -7.40
C ASP A 210 24.86 -20.61 -8.62
N SER A 211 25.62 -20.49 -9.71
CA SER A 211 25.22 -19.77 -10.93
C SER A 211 23.98 -20.36 -11.61
N HIS A 212 23.69 -21.65 -11.41
CA HIS A 212 22.48 -22.26 -11.98
C HIS A 212 21.21 -21.54 -11.52
N TYR A 213 21.17 -21.07 -10.27
CA TYR A 213 20.04 -20.29 -9.76
C TYR A 213 19.91 -18.93 -10.47
N ALA A 214 21.04 -18.28 -10.75
CA ALA A 214 21.04 -16.99 -11.45
C ALA A 214 20.62 -17.14 -12.92
N ASP A 215 21.16 -18.16 -13.58
CA ASP A 215 20.83 -18.51 -14.97
C ASP A 215 19.34 -18.87 -15.12
N ASN A 216 18.77 -19.61 -14.16
CA ASN A 216 17.34 -19.92 -14.12
C ASN A 216 16.48 -18.66 -13.95
N ALA A 217 16.85 -17.75 -13.05
CA ALA A 217 16.12 -16.49 -12.87
C ALA A 217 16.12 -15.65 -14.17
N ILE A 218 17.28 -15.56 -14.85
CA ILE A 218 17.39 -14.90 -16.17
C ILE A 218 16.49 -15.59 -17.19
N ALA A 219 16.52 -16.91 -17.28
CA ALA A 219 15.73 -17.67 -18.25
C ALA A 219 14.23 -17.42 -18.09
N ILE A 220 13.72 -17.39 -16.85
CA ILE A 220 12.31 -17.11 -16.57
C ILE A 220 11.94 -15.68 -16.97
N MET A 221 12.73 -14.68 -16.55
CA MET A 221 12.47 -13.26 -16.87
C MET A 221 12.51 -13.02 -18.39
N ASN A 222 13.50 -13.58 -19.08
CA ASN A 222 13.66 -13.46 -20.53
C ASN A 222 12.49 -14.11 -21.27
N ALA A 223 12.11 -15.34 -20.89
CA ALA A 223 11.02 -16.08 -21.52
C ALA A 223 9.70 -15.28 -21.54
N TRP A 224 9.35 -14.65 -20.41
CA TRP A 224 8.14 -13.82 -20.33
C TRP A 224 8.26 -12.52 -21.12
N SER A 225 9.38 -11.80 -21.03
CA SER A 225 9.57 -10.55 -21.75
C SER A 225 9.56 -10.71 -23.27
N GLN A 226 9.93 -11.89 -23.78
CA GLN A 226 9.92 -12.22 -25.20
C GLN A 226 8.53 -12.69 -25.68
N ALA A 227 7.79 -13.43 -24.84
CA ALA A 227 6.52 -14.03 -25.25
C ALA A 227 5.33 -13.08 -25.11
N LEU A 228 5.20 -12.38 -23.97
CA LEU A 228 4.00 -11.62 -23.63
C LEU A 228 3.77 -10.46 -24.59
N ASN A 229 2.66 -10.49 -25.32
CA ASN A 229 2.37 -9.49 -26.35
C ASN A 229 0.97 -8.85 -26.26
N SER A 230 0.10 -9.29 -25.32
CA SER A 230 -1.22 -8.68 -25.07
C SER A 230 -1.40 -8.15 -23.66
N ASN A 231 -2.34 -7.22 -23.47
CA ASN A 231 -2.77 -6.81 -22.12
C ASN A 231 -3.33 -8.00 -21.33
N LEU A 232 -3.21 -7.92 -20.00
CA LEU A 232 -3.77 -8.93 -19.10
C LEU A 232 -5.31 -8.91 -19.15
N GLN A 233 -5.92 -10.09 -19.16
CA GLN A 233 -7.36 -10.30 -19.29
C GLN A 233 -7.94 -10.98 -18.04
N GLY A 234 -9.27 -11.06 -17.95
CA GLY A 234 -9.99 -11.70 -16.84
C GLY A 234 -10.45 -10.74 -15.74
N ALA A 235 -11.23 -11.26 -14.80
CA ALA A 235 -11.87 -10.52 -13.72
C ALA A 235 -10.86 -9.97 -12.70
N ASN A 236 -9.73 -10.65 -12.50
CA ASN A 236 -8.66 -10.27 -11.58
C ASN A 236 -7.41 -9.73 -12.29
N ARG A 237 -7.50 -9.29 -13.55
CA ARG A 237 -6.38 -8.80 -14.35
C ARG A 237 -5.56 -7.69 -13.67
N PHE A 238 -6.21 -6.76 -12.98
CA PHE A 238 -5.53 -5.68 -12.24
C PHE A 238 -4.79 -6.20 -11.01
N ASN A 239 -5.38 -7.18 -10.33
CA ASN A 239 -4.73 -7.87 -9.22
C ASN A 239 -3.49 -8.61 -9.72
N LEU A 240 -3.62 -9.35 -10.81
CA LEU A 240 -2.50 -10.09 -11.40
C LEU A 240 -1.34 -9.15 -11.81
N ALA A 241 -1.66 -8.00 -12.42
CA ALA A 241 -0.68 -6.95 -12.73
C ALA A 241 0.03 -6.45 -11.46
N ALA A 242 -0.74 -6.09 -10.42
CA ALA A 242 -0.19 -5.56 -9.18
C ALA A 242 0.65 -6.59 -8.40
N TRP A 243 0.13 -7.81 -8.24
CA TRP A 243 0.80 -8.88 -7.50
C TRP A 243 2.12 -9.28 -8.17
N SER A 244 2.11 -9.45 -9.49
CA SER A 244 3.31 -9.87 -10.21
C SER A 244 4.28 -8.71 -10.41
N GLY A 245 3.78 -7.48 -10.60
CA GLY A 245 4.58 -6.26 -10.69
C GLY A 245 5.31 -5.89 -9.40
N ASP A 246 4.81 -6.32 -8.24
CA ASP A 246 5.53 -6.22 -6.97
C ASP A 246 6.73 -7.21 -6.93
N VAL A 247 6.60 -8.38 -7.56
CA VAL A 247 7.57 -9.49 -7.44
C VAL A 247 8.66 -9.47 -8.52
N TRP A 248 8.28 -9.30 -9.80
CA TRP A 248 9.20 -9.33 -10.93
C TRP A 248 10.46 -8.46 -10.73
N PRO A 249 10.35 -7.19 -10.29
CA PRO A 249 11.53 -6.34 -10.13
C PRO A 249 12.45 -6.80 -9.01
N ARG A 250 11.96 -7.54 -8.01
CA ARG A 250 12.80 -8.08 -6.90
C ARG A 250 13.84 -9.06 -7.44
N ALA A 251 13.42 -9.96 -8.33
CA ALA A 251 14.30 -10.91 -8.99
C ALA A 251 15.31 -10.18 -9.87
N ALA A 252 14.81 -9.26 -10.71
CA ALA A 252 15.59 -8.51 -11.67
C ALA A 252 16.69 -7.67 -11.02
N GLU A 253 16.39 -7.02 -9.89
CA GLU A 253 17.36 -6.23 -9.12
C GLU A 253 18.48 -7.07 -8.53
N ILE A 254 18.15 -8.21 -7.90
CA ILE A 254 19.17 -9.09 -7.35
C ILE A 254 20.08 -9.58 -8.49
N ILE A 255 19.52 -10.07 -9.59
CA ILE A 255 20.33 -10.60 -10.70
C ILE A 255 21.18 -9.50 -11.34
N ARG A 256 20.58 -8.38 -11.76
CA ARG A 256 21.25 -7.31 -12.51
C ARG A 256 22.46 -6.74 -11.76
N TYR A 257 22.39 -6.66 -10.43
CA TYR A 257 23.41 -5.99 -9.63
C TYR A 257 24.30 -6.93 -8.81
N THR A 258 24.05 -8.24 -8.81
CA THR A 258 24.88 -9.19 -8.06
C THR A 258 25.46 -10.31 -8.91
N TYR A 259 24.85 -10.68 -10.03
CA TYR A 259 25.41 -11.66 -10.96
C TYR A 259 26.23 -10.95 -12.03
N LEU A 260 27.48 -10.63 -11.66
CA LEU A 260 28.37 -9.78 -12.44
C LEU A 260 29.54 -10.57 -13.03
N LYS A 261 29.99 -10.14 -14.20
CA LYS A 261 31.27 -10.51 -14.81
C LYS A 261 32.41 -9.89 -14.01
N ALA A 262 33.65 -10.35 -14.23
CA ALA A 262 34.84 -9.84 -13.55
C ALA A 262 35.06 -8.31 -13.71
N ASN A 263 34.51 -7.70 -14.75
CA ASN A 263 34.58 -6.25 -14.99
C ASN A 263 33.42 -5.46 -14.34
N GLY A 264 32.61 -6.08 -13.48
CA GLY A 264 31.50 -5.44 -12.78
C GLY A 264 30.23 -5.26 -13.62
N VAL A 265 30.19 -5.77 -14.85
CA VAL A 265 29.00 -5.70 -15.72
C VAL A 265 28.10 -6.92 -15.48
N SER A 266 26.78 -6.72 -15.43
CA SER A 266 25.79 -7.80 -15.36
C SER A 266 26.05 -8.92 -16.37
N VAL A 267 25.88 -10.18 -15.93
CA VAL A 267 25.83 -11.34 -16.82
C VAL A 267 24.55 -11.32 -17.65
N TRP A 268 23.43 -10.89 -17.05
CA TRP A 268 22.17 -10.65 -17.77
C TRP A 268 22.36 -9.52 -18.79
N SER A 269 22.04 -9.80 -20.06
CA SER A 269 22.34 -8.91 -21.18
C SER A 269 21.55 -7.59 -21.10
N SER A 270 22.14 -6.49 -21.56
CA SER A 270 21.46 -5.18 -21.55
C SER A 270 20.19 -5.18 -22.41
N SER A 271 20.20 -5.86 -23.56
CA SER A 271 19.02 -5.96 -24.42
C SER A 271 17.88 -6.73 -23.77
N ASP A 272 18.18 -7.79 -23.02
CA ASP A 272 17.15 -8.54 -22.30
C ASP A 272 16.61 -7.76 -21.10
N ILE A 273 17.48 -7.02 -20.39
CA ILE A 273 17.07 -6.08 -19.34
C ILE A 273 16.10 -5.04 -19.90
N ASP A 274 16.40 -4.48 -21.08
CA ASP A 274 15.54 -3.48 -21.73
C ASP A 274 14.18 -4.07 -22.14
N ASN A 275 14.16 -5.30 -22.69
CA ASN A 275 12.93 -6.00 -23.03
C ASN A 275 12.07 -6.26 -21.78
N PHE A 276 12.69 -6.70 -20.69
CA PHE A 276 12.00 -6.95 -19.43
C PHE A 276 11.47 -5.66 -18.79
N SER A 277 12.26 -4.58 -18.81
CA SER A 277 11.84 -3.24 -18.37
C SER A 277 10.60 -2.75 -19.13
N GLN A 278 10.58 -2.95 -20.46
CA GLN A 278 9.42 -2.62 -21.30
C GLN A 278 8.20 -3.48 -21.00
N MET A 279 8.39 -4.78 -20.72
CA MET A 279 7.29 -5.68 -20.30
C MET A 279 6.62 -5.14 -19.03
N LEU A 280 7.41 -4.79 -18.01
CA LEU A 280 6.89 -4.25 -16.74
C LEU A 280 6.16 -2.92 -16.94
N LYS A 281 6.76 -2.00 -17.71
CA LYS A 281 6.14 -0.71 -18.02
C LYS A 281 4.79 -0.91 -18.72
N LYS A 282 4.77 -1.66 -19.81
CA LYS A 282 3.58 -1.80 -20.67
C LYS A 282 2.46 -2.59 -19.98
N TYR A 283 2.76 -3.76 -19.42
CA TYR A 283 1.75 -4.69 -18.94
C TYR A 283 1.42 -4.54 -17.46
N THR A 284 2.16 -3.70 -16.72
CA THR A 284 1.82 -3.32 -15.34
C THR A 284 1.53 -1.83 -15.22
N VAL A 285 2.52 -0.95 -15.45
CA VAL A 285 2.39 0.49 -15.16
C VAL A 285 1.36 1.16 -16.08
N ASP A 286 1.56 1.08 -17.39
CA ASP A 286 0.69 1.68 -18.39
C ASP A 286 -0.68 1.01 -18.39
N PHE A 287 -0.73 -0.32 -18.22
CA PHE A 287 -1.99 -1.06 -18.10
C PHE A 287 -2.83 -0.56 -16.91
N ILE A 288 -2.23 -0.44 -15.71
CA ILE A 288 -2.93 0.05 -14.52
C ILE A 288 -3.32 1.52 -14.71
N ASN A 289 -2.45 2.39 -15.22
CA ASN A 289 -2.76 3.82 -15.40
C ASN A 289 -3.84 4.08 -16.47
N ASN A 290 -3.78 3.40 -17.61
CA ASN A 290 -4.68 3.65 -18.74
C ASN A 290 -6.07 3.03 -18.56
N GLN A 291 -6.16 1.92 -17.85
CA GLN A 291 -7.42 1.22 -17.59
C GLN A 291 -7.95 1.47 -16.18
N TYR A 292 -7.31 2.39 -15.44
CA TYR A 292 -7.56 2.69 -14.04
C TYR A 292 -9.04 2.97 -13.73
N PHE A 293 -9.73 3.73 -14.58
CA PHE A 293 -11.13 4.12 -14.37
C PHE A 293 -12.16 3.02 -14.69
N THR A 294 -11.72 1.86 -15.17
CA THR A 294 -12.58 0.67 -15.38
C THR A 294 -12.61 -0.27 -14.17
N SER A 295 -11.86 0.05 -13.11
CA SER A 295 -11.59 -0.84 -11.96
C SER A 295 -12.72 -0.93 -10.93
N GLY A 296 -14.01 -0.84 -11.33
CA GLY A 296 -15.19 -1.22 -10.53
C GLY A 296 -15.12 -1.00 -8.99
N ASN A 297 -15.74 -1.88 -8.21
CA ASN A 297 -15.72 -1.87 -6.72
C ASN A 297 -14.38 -2.34 -6.12
N TYR A 298 -13.26 -2.24 -6.83
CA TYR A 298 -12.00 -2.85 -6.40
C TYR A 298 -11.28 -1.95 -5.39
N GLY A 299 -11.50 -2.21 -4.10
CA GLY A 299 -10.81 -1.58 -2.97
C GLY A 299 -9.76 -2.45 -2.30
N GLY A 300 -9.22 -1.96 -1.19
CA GLY A 300 -8.51 -2.77 -0.22
C GLY A 300 -7.07 -3.11 -0.59
N ASN A 301 -6.71 -4.36 -0.34
CA ASN A 301 -5.33 -4.87 -0.48
C ASN A 301 -4.77 -4.76 -1.91
N LEU A 302 -5.63 -4.67 -2.94
CA LEU A 302 -5.21 -4.46 -4.33
C LEU A 302 -4.36 -3.20 -4.48
N LEU A 303 -4.75 -2.10 -3.84
CA LEU A 303 -4.13 -0.80 -4.12
C LEU A 303 -2.85 -0.61 -3.33
N SER A 304 -2.78 -1.23 -2.15
CA SER A 304 -1.50 -1.46 -1.48
C SER A 304 -0.53 -2.21 -2.41
N SER A 305 -1.02 -3.23 -3.12
CA SER A 305 -0.20 -4.01 -4.06
C SER A 305 0.22 -3.19 -5.29
N GLN A 306 -0.68 -2.35 -5.82
CA GLN A 306 -0.34 -1.44 -6.93
C GLN A 306 0.73 -0.43 -6.53
N ALA A 307 0.63 0.14 -5.32
CA ALA A 307 1.64 1.07 -4.81
C ALA A 307 3.02 0.40 -4.72
N ALA A 308 3.09 -0.82 -4.17
CA ALA A 308 4.33 -1.60 -4.12
C ALA A 308 4.90 -1.91 -5.51
N ALA A 309 4.04 -2.34 -6.45
CA ALA A 309 4.45 -2.60 -7.83
C ALA A 309 5.06 -1.36 -8.50
N PHE A 310 4.42 -0.20 -8.37
CA PHE A 310 4.92 1.04 -8.96
C PHE A 310 6.26 1.47 -8.33
N ILE A 311 6.39 1.39 -7.00
CA ILE A 311 7.66 1.67 -6.32
C ILE A 311 8.77 0.75 -6.84
N ASN A 312 8.52 -0.56 -6.89
CA ASN A 312 9.51 -1.55 -7.28
C ASN A 312 9.92 -1.44 -8.76
N ILE A 313 8.94 -1.27 -9.65
CA ILE A 313 9.20 -1.08 -11.09
C ILE A 313 9.93 0.24 -11.33
N GLY A 314 9.53 1.32 -10.65
CA GLY A 314 10.19 2.63 -10.75
C GLY A 314 11.67 2.56 -10.38
N ILE A 315 12.01 1.86 -9.31
CA ILE A 315 13.41 1.61 -8.93
C ILE A 315 14.13 0.85 -10.05
N PHE A 316 13.66 -0.35 -10.42
CA PHE A 316 14.34 -1.19 -11.41
C PHE A 316 14.54 -0.50 -12.77
N ASN A 317 13.51 0.21 -13.24
CA ASN A 317 13.54 0.93 -14.51
C ASN A 317 14.28 2.27 -14.45
N ASN A 318 14.78 2.68 -13.28
CA ASN A 318 15.31 4.03 -13.05
C ASN A 318 14.31 5.14 -13.46
N ASP A 319 13.03 4.91 -13.20
CA ASP A 319 11.92 5.79 -13.55
C ASP A 319 11.39 6.54 -12.31
N THR A 320 11.80 7.81 -12.21
CA THR A 320 11.39 8.70 -11.12
C THR A 320 9.89 8.92 -11.07
N GLU A 321 9.23 9.08 -12.22
CA GLU A 321 7.80 9.39 -12.26
C GLU A 321 6.99 8.19 -11.76
N THR A 322 7.31 6.99 -12.24
CA THR A 322 6.68 5.74 -11.79
C THR A 322 6.89 5.53 -10.28
N PHE A 323 8.11 5.76 -9.78
CA PHE A 323 8.41 5.62 -8.35
C PHE A 323 7.61 6.63 -7.49
N LEU A 324 7.63 7.92 -7.85
CA LEU A 324 6.92 8.97 -7.10
C LEU A 324 5.39 8.75 -7.13
N ASN A 325 4.86 8.25 -8.25
CA ASN A 325 3.46 7.82 -8.35
C ASN A 325 3.17 6.68 -7.36
N GLY A 326 4.06 5.69 -7.25
CA GLY A 326 3.96 4.63 -6.25
C GLY A 326 3.95 5.14 -4.80
N LEU A 327 4.81 6.11 -4.46
CA LEU A 327 4.82 6.75 -3.13
C LEU A 327 3.50 7.48 -2.85
N ASP A 328 3.00 8.25 -3.81
CA ASP A 328 1.74 8.98 -3.71
C ASP A 328 0.56 8.02 -3.48
N ARG A 329 0.50 6.92 -4.23
CA ARG A 329 -0.49 5.85 -4.02
C ARG A 329 -0.42 5.27 -2.62
N LEU A 330 0.79 4.96 -2.14
CA LEU A 330 0.98 4.39 -0.80
C LEU A 330 0.51 5.35 0.30
N ARG A 331 0.90 6.62 0.21
CA ARG A 331 0.49 7.65 1.19
C ARG A 331 -1.02 7.87 1.20
N LYS A 332 -1.69 7.82 0.05
CA LYS A 332 -3.16 7.89 -0.05
C LYS A 332 -3.83 6.63 0.50
N MET A 333 -3.21 5.46 0.31
CA MET A 333 -3.77 4.19 0.78
C MET A 333 -3.70 4.00 2.28
N LEU A 334 -2.68 4.53 2.97
CA LEU A 334 -2.55 4.36 4.42
C LEU A 334 -3.83 4.72 5.22
N PRO A 335 -4.41 5.93 5.10
CA PRO A 335 -5.65 6.30 5.82
C PRO A 335 -6.91 5.70 5.20
N ALA A 336 -6.86 5.33 3.91
CA ALA A 336 -7.99 4.69 3.23
C ALA A 336 -8.09 3.18 3.48
N TYR A 337 -7.00 2.57 3.97
CA TYR A 337 -6.91 1.14 4.28
C TYR A 337 -6.91 0.87 5.79
N ILE A 338 -6.31 1.73 6.60
CA ILE A 338 -6.22 1.58 8.06
C ILE A 338 -6.85 2.80 8.72
N TYR A 339 -7.95 2.57 9.42
CA TYR A 339 -8.69 3.61 10.12
C TYR A 339 -8.09 3.89 11.50
N MET A 340 -7.90 5.17 11.79
CA MET A 340 -7.61 5.69 13.12
C MET A 340 -8.73 6.62 13.58
N LYS A 341 -9.09 6.61 14.87
CA LYS A 341 -10.13 7.53 15.39
C LYS A 341 -9.76 9.00 15.18
N LYS A 342 -8.46 9.31 15.22
CA LYS A 342 -7.93 10.64 14.94
C LYS A 342 -8.17 11.11 13.50
N ASP A 343 -8.42 10.20 12.56
CA ASP A 343 -8.71 10.55 11.16
C ASP A 343 -10.11 11.18 11.02
N GLY A 344 -11.01 10.97 11.99
CA GLY A 344 -12.37 11.50 11.98
C GLY A 344 -13.44 10.41 12.20
N VAL A 345 -14.71 10.80 12.11
CA VAL A 345 -15.86 9.91 12.38
C VAL A 345 -16.09 8.84 11.30
N ILE A 346 -15.51 9.01 10.12
CA ILE A 346 -15.52 8.04 9.02
C ILE A 346 -14.10 7.86 8.48
N PRO A 347 -13.77 6.69 7.92
CA PRO A 347 -12.48 6.49 7.25
C PRO A 347 -12.34 7.36 6.00
N MET A 348 -11.09 7.58 5.58
CA MET A 348 -10.86 8.27 4.31
C MET A 348 -11.34 7.43 3.13
N PRO A 349 -12.01 8.03 2.14
CA PRO A 349 -12.36 7.33 0.92
C PRO A 349 -11.09 7.01 0.12
N PRO A 350 -11.07 5.88 -0.59
CA PRO A 350 -10.03 5.58 -1.54
C PRO A 350 -9.92 6.61 -2.67
N TYR A 351 -8.71 6.88 -3.16
CA TYR A 351 -8.45 7.96 -4.14
C TYR A 351 -8.91 7.66 -5.58
N PHE A 352 -9.36 6.45 -5.87
CA PHE A 352 -9.65 5.94 -7.22
C PHE A 352 -11.12 5.63 -7.44
N TRP A 353 -11.99 6.26 -6.66
CA TRP A 353 -13.42 6.09 -6.80
C TRP A 353 -13.87 6.38 -8.21
N ARG A 354 -14.53 5.41 -8.84
CA ARG A 354 -15.36 5.71 -9.99
C ARG A 354 -16.38 6.71 -9.50
N ASN A 355 -16.52 7.81 -10.23
CA ASN A 355 -17.27 8.97 -9.79
C ASN A 355 -18.74 8.71 -9.39
N SER A 356 -19.31 7.56 -9.77
CA SER A 356 -20.64 7.08 -9.36
C SER A 356 -20.71 6.48 -7.94
N TYR A 357 -19.58 6.33 -7.24
CA TYR A 357 -19.49 5.70 -5.91
C TYR A 357 -19.08 6.69 -4.81
N ILE A 358 -19.15 8.00 -5.05
CA ILE A 358 -18.71 9.02 -4.10
C ILE A 358 -19.74 9.31 -3.00
N SER A 359 -20.11 8.29 -2.22
CA SER A 359 -21.12 8.40 -1.16
C SER A 359 -20.79 7.63 0.11
N SER A 360 -21.36 8.08 1.23
CA SER A 360 -21.22 7.40 2.52
C SER A 360 -21.80 5.98 2.49
N THR A 361 -22.87 5.72 1.73
CA THR A 361 -23.39 4.36 1.52
C THR A 361 -22.38 3.47 0.83
N SER A 362 -21.74 3.97 -0.24
CA SER A 362 -20.70 3.22 -0.95
C SER A 362 -19.47 2.98 -0.09
N LEU A 363 -19.15 3.89 0.83
CA LEU A 363 -18.03 3.74 1.77
C LEU A 363 -18.35 2.74 2.89
N LEU A 364 -19.50 2.90 3.56
CA LEU A 364 -19.75 2.35 4.90
C LEU A 364 -20.72 1.18 4.93
N SER A 365 -21.56 0.96 3.91
CA SER A 365 -22.53 -0.14 3.92
C SER A 365 -21.86 -1.52 3.91
N SER A 366 -22.62 -2.57 4.18
CA SER A 366 -22.14 -3.96 4.13
C SER A 366 -21.63 -4.37 2.74
N ALA A 367 -22.21 -3.81 1.68
CA ALA A 367 -21.75 -3.97 0.30
C ALA A 367 -20.68 -2.94 -0.09
N GLY A 368 -20.45 -1.93 0.76
CA GLY A 368 -19.48 -0.87 0.56
C GLY A 368 -18.05 -1.28 0.87
N TYR A 369 -17.13 -0.33 0.68
CA TYR A 369 -15.69 -0.55 0.82
C TYR A 369 -15.28 -1.05 2.22
N TRP A 370 -15.90 -0.52 3.27
CA TRP A 370 -15.59 -0.87 4.67
C TRP A 370 -16.55 -1.93 5.26
N ARG A 371 -17.34 -2.60 4.42
CA ARG A 371 -18.09 -3.82 4.79
C ARG A 371 -19.00 -3.69 6.04
N GLY A 372 -19.60 -2.53 6.28
CA GLY A 372 -20.53 -2.34 7.40
C GLY A 372 -19.85 -2.26 8.77
N GLN A 373 -18.54 -2.03 8.81
CA GLN A 373 -17.76 -1.93 10.05
C GLN A 373 -18.27 -0.84 11.00
N ASN A 374 -18.44 -1.18 12.29
CA ASN A 374 -18.80 -0.24 13.33
C ASN A 374 -17.57 0.47 13.92
N PHE A 375 -17.28 1.67 13.39
CA PHE A 375 -16.16 2.53 13.82
C PHE A 375 -16.30 3.08 15.24
N ASN A 376 -17.51 3.06 15.82
CA ASN A 376 -17.77 3.51 17.19
C ASN A 376 -17.55 2.39 18.21
N SER A 377 -17.16 1.18 17.78
CA SER A 377 -16.93 0.08 18.71
C SER A 377 -15.83 0.44 19.73
N PRO A 378 -16.07 0.23 21.04
CA PRO A 378 -15.08 0.51 22.06
C PRO A 378 -13.83 -0.38 21.92
N SER A 379 -13.95 -1.56 21.28
CA SER A 379 -12.81 -2.48 21.10
C SER A 379 -11.71 -1.94 20.20
N ILE A 380 -12.02 -0.98 19.31
CA ILE A 380 -11.05 -0.40 18.37
C ILE A 380 -9.99 0.44 19.10
N GLY A 381 -10.25 0.89 20.34
CA GLY A 381 -9.30 1.74 21.07
C GLY A 381 -9.00 3.02 20.29
N GLU A 382 -7.74 3.25 19.92
CA GLU A 382 -7.29 4.39 19.11
C GLU A 382 -7.45 4.19 17.59
N GLY A 383 -7.58 2.95 17.12
CA GLY A 383 -7.61 2.61 15.69
C GLY A 383 -7.03 1.24 15.38
N GLY A 384 -6.73 1.01 14.10
CA GLY A 384 -6.16 -0.25 13.60
C GLY A 384 -7.15 -1.11 12.82
N LEU A 385 -8.38 -0.66 12.68
CA LEU A 385 -9.36 -1.34 11.84
C LEU A 385 -8.93 -1.21 10.37
N SER A 386 -8.69 -2.34 9.72
CA SER A 386 -8.45 -2.40 8.28
C SER A 386 -9.78 -2.36 7.51
N GLN A 387 -9.76 -1.85 6.29
CA GLN A 387 -10.87 -1.94 5.34
C GLN A 387 -11.34 -3.40 5.12
N GLU A 388 -10.47 -4.38 5.32
CA GLU A 388 -10.75 -5.81 5.10
C GLU A 388 -11.11 -6.57 6.38
N THR A 389 -11.12 -5.92 7.56
CA THR A 389 -11.24 -6.62 8.86
C THR A 389 -12.48 -7.50 8.95
N CYS A 390 -13.64 -6.99 8.51
CA CYS A 390 -14.90 -7.75 8.54
C CYS A 390 -15.16 -8.60 7.30
N ARG A 391 -14.19 -8.64 6.37
CA ARG A 391 -14.12 -9.64 5.31
C ARG A 391 -13.40 -10.87 5.86
N ASP A 392 -12.09 -10.76 6.08
CA ASP A 392 -11.27 -11.75 6.77
C ASP A 392 -9.86 -11.21 7.09
N ILE A 393 -9.22 -11.76 8.12
CA ILE A 393 -7.88 -11.32 8.56
C ILE A 393 -6.79 -11.70 7.55
N GLY A 394 -6.98 -12.75 6.75
CA GLY A 394 -6.09 -13.11 5.65
C GLY A 394 -5.89 -11.93 4.69
N HIS A 395 -6.97 -11.32 4.21
CA HIS A 395 -6.89 -10.15 3.32
C HIS A 395 -6.33 -8.89 4.00
N VAL A 396 -6.51 -8.76 5.32
CA VAL A 396 -5.80 -7.72 6.08
C VAL A 396 -4.29 -7.91 5.98
N LEU A 397 -3.81 -9.14 6.20
CA LEU A 397 -2.39 -9.47 6.10
C LEU A 397 -1.84 -9.24 4.68
N TRP A 398 -2.63 -9.49 3.64
CA TRP A 398 -2.22 -9.19 2.26
C TRP A 398 -1.99 -7.70 2.04
N GLY A 399 -2.94 -6.85 2.45
CA GLY A 399 -2.80 -5.41 2.25
C GLY A 399 -1.69 -4.80 3.11
N LEU A 400 -1.52 -5.29 4.34
CA LEU A 400 -0.41 -4.91 5.21
C LEU A 400 0.94 -5.34 4.62
N SER A 401 1.05 -6.56 4.10
CA SER A 401 2.29 -7.05 3.47
C SER A 401 2.66 -6.24 2.23
N ALA A 402 1.68 -5.88 1.40
CA ALA A 402 1.93 -5.03 0.23
C ALA A 402 2.38 -3.62 0.61
N LEU A 403 1.75 -2.98 1.62
CA LEU A 403 2.22 -1.69 2.15
C LEU A 403 3.67 -1.80 2.63
N ALA A 404 3.98 -2.87 3.36
CA ALA A 404 5.31 -3.11 3.89
C ALA A 404 6.37 -3.26 2.78
N ASN A 405 6.05 -4.02 1.72
CA ASN A 405 6.95 -4.20 0.57
C ASN A 405 7.32 -2.86 -0.07
N GLY A 406 6.31 -2.04 -0.38
CA GLY A 406 6.53 -0.72 -0.95
C GLY A 406 7.30 0.22 0.00
N MET A 407 6.98 0.18 1.30
CA MET A 407 7.67 0.98 2.30
C MET A 407 9.14 0.61 2.48
N GLU A 408 9.49 -0.68 2.42
CA GLU A 408 10.88 -1.12 2.55
C GLU A 408 11.72 -0.72 1.32
N SER A 409 11.19 -0.94 0.12
CA SER A 409 11.82 -0.45 -1.11
C SER A 409 12.02 1.07 -1.08
N ALA A 410 10.98 1.83 -0.71
CA ALA A 410 11.07 3.28 -0.57
C ALA A 410 12.11 3.72 0.48
N ARG A 411 12.18 3.01 1.62
CA ARG A 411 13.14 3.27 2.69
C ARG A 411 14.58 3.10 2.22
N ILE A 412 14.86 2.08 1.39
CA ILE A 412 16.18 1.89 0.78
C ILE A 412 16.57 3.09 -0.10
N GLN A 413 15.60 3.72 -0.76
CA GLN A 413 15.79 4.94 -1.55
C GLN A 413 15.81 6.24 -0.72
N GLY A 414 15.75 6.15 0.61
CA GLY A 414 15.76 7.31 1.52
C GLY A 414 14.38 7.88 1.86
N TYR A 415 13.29 7.31 1.33
CA TYR A 415 11.92 7.73 1.61
C TYR A 415 11.31 6.91 2.75
N ASN A 416 11.52 7.37 3.98
CA ASN A 416 11.07 6.66 5.18
C ASN A 416 9.61 6.98 5.53
N LEU A 417 8.69 6.33 4.84
CA LEU A 417 7.23 6.53 4.97
C LEU A 417 6.69 6.26 6.37
N SER A 418 7.32 5.38 7.16
CA SER A 418 6.90 5.11 8.55
C SER A 418 7.27 6.25 9.51
N LYS A 419 8.20 7.15 9.15
CA LYS A 419 8.50 8.39 9.89
C LYS A 419 7.56 9.54 9.54
N GLU A 420 6.80 9.41 8.46
CA GLU A 420 5.83 10.43 8.06
C GLU A 420 4.56 10.35 8.92
N GLU A 421 3.85 11.47 9.00
CA GLU A 421 2.53 11.55 9.60
C GLU A 421 1.47 11.68 8.51
N THR A 422 0.37 10.96 8.68
CA THR A 422 -0.81 11.09 7.82
C THR A 422 -2.02 11.42 8.70
N LEU A 423 -2.68 12.55 8.41
CA LEU A 423 -3.80 13.06 9.22
C LEU A 423 -3.44 13.16 10.72
N GLY A 424 -2.21 13.57 11.01
CA GLY A 424 -1.71 13.74 12.37
C GLY A 424 -1.42 12.43 13.12
N THR A 425 -1.49 11.27 12.46
CA THR A 425 -1.05 9.99 13.03
C THR A 425 0.28 9.60 12.40
N LEU A 426 1.30 9.31 13.23
CA LEU A 426 2.54 8.72 12.77
C LEU A 426 2.27 7.39 12.07
N ASN A 427 2.76 7.23 10.83
CA ASN A 427 2.46 6.04 10.02
C ASN A 427 2.92 4.74 10.70
N ALA A 428 4.04 4.76 11.44
CA ALA A 428 4.47 3.62 12.26
C ALA A 428 3.44 3.23 13.35
N LEU A 429 2.78 4.22 13.98
CA LEU A 429 1.72 3.94 14.95
C LEU A 429 0.47 3.39 14.26
N ARG A 430 0.06 3.95 13.12
CA ARG A 430 -1.05 3.43 12.33
C ARG A 430 -0.85 1.95 11.97
N LEU A 431 0.35 1.60 11.48
CA LEU A 431 0.71 0.22 11.17
C LEU A 431 0.74 -0.66 12.43
N LYS A 432 1.31 -0.17 13.54
CA LYS A 432 1.30 -0.86 14.83
C LYS A 432 -0.13 -1.22 15.27
N TYR A 433 -1.03 -0.24 15.29
CA TYR A 433 -2.42 -0.47 15.67
C TYR A 433 -3.10 -1.44 14.73
N ALA A 434 -2.85 -1.36 13.41
CA ALA A 434 -3.39 -2.32 12.45
C ALA A 434 -2.89 -3.74 12.71
N SER A 435 -1.60 -3.93 12.88
CA SER A 435 -1.01 -5.24 13.14
C SER A 435 -1.53 -5.83 14.45
N GLU A 436 -1.47 -5.08 15.55
CA GLU A 436 -1.91 -5.55 16.86
C GLU A 436 -3.40 -5.84 16.90
N TYR A 437 -4.24 -4.93 16.37
CA TYR A 437 -5.69 -5.11 16.40
C TYR A 437 -6.12 -6.37 15.66
N ASN A 438 -5.58 -6.59 14.46
CA ASN A 438 -6.01 -7.68 13.60
C ASN A 438 -5.39 -9.03 13.97
N THR A 439 -4.14 -9.05 14.44
CA THR A 439 -3.52 -10.31 14.91
C THR A 439 -4.09 -10.80 16.23
N ASN A 440 -4.65 -9.89 17.04
CA ASN A 440 -5.32 -10.23 18.29
C ASN A 440 -6.55 -11.15 18.11
N PHE A 441 -7.12 -11.24 16.90
CA PHE A 441 -8.18 -12.23 16.59
C PHE A 441 -7.68 -13.69 16.51
N TYR A 442 -6.38 -13.92 16.44
CA TYR A 442 -5.78 -15.26 16.54
C TYR A 442 -5.51 -15.69 17.99
N ASN A 443 -5.78 -14.82 18.97
CA ASN A 443 -5.58 -15.12 20.38
C ASN A 443 -6.92 -15.49 21.05
N ASP A 444 -7.09 -16.76 21.41
CA ASP A 444 -8.30 -17.27 22.07
C ASP A 444 -8.59 -16.60 23.44
N GLY A 445 -7.59 -15.95 24.06
CA GLY A 445 -7.72 -15.20 25.30
C GLY A 445 -8.02 -13.71 25.12
N SER A 446 -8.16 -13.22 23.88
CA SER A 446 -8.44 -11.81 23.58
C SER A 446 -9.81 -11.36 24.13
N ALA A 447 -9.93 -10.12 24.60
CA ALA A 447 -11.21 -9.51 24.95
C ALA A 447 -12.08 -9.15 23.74
N ILE A 448 -11.52 -9.21 22.52
CA ILE A 448 -12.16 -8.91 21.24
C ILE A 448 -12.36 -10.24 20.50
N GLN A 449 -13.18 -11.13 21.07
CA GLN A 449 -13.49 -12.41 20.43
C GLN A 449 -14.47 -12.23 19.27
N PRO A 450 -14.49 -13.17 18.29
CA PRO A 450 -15.37 -13.08 17.14
C PRO A 450 -16.87 -13.00 17.48
N ASP A 451 -17.31 -13.49 18.63
CA ASP A 451 -18.69 -13.43 19.13
C ASP A 451 -18.93 -12.35 20.20
N SER A 452 -17.91 -11.53 20.51
CA SER A 452 -18.03 -10.49 21.53
C SER A 452 -19.01 -9.38 21.12
N ALA A 453 -19.79 -8.86 22.08
CA ALA A 453 -20.68 -7.71 21.88
C ALA A 453 -19.93 -6.42 21.45
N ASN A 454 -18.61 -6.39 21.62
CA ASN A 454 -17.73 -5.29 21.24
C ASN A 454 -17.06 -5.51 19.87
N ASN A 455 -17.40 -6.57 19.12
CA ASN A 455 -16.83 -6.81 17.80
C ASN A 455 -17.38 -5.79 16.78
N PRO A 456 -16.53 -5.02 16.06
CA PRO A 456 -16.99 -4.02 15.09
C PRO A 456 -17.70 -4.62 13.87
N CYS A 457 -17.61 -5.93 13.65
CA CYS A 457 -18.24 -6.61 12.53
C CYS A 457 -19.67 -7.08 12.81
N GLY A 458 -20.11 -7.09 14.08
CA GLY A 458 -21.41 -7.65 14.47
C GLY A 458 -21.58 -9.15 14.17
N LYS A 459 -20.50 -9.86 13.83
CA LYS A 459 -20.46 -11.27 13.46
C LYS A 459 -19.09 -11.87 13.77
N LYS A 460 -19.02 -13.19 13.84
CA LYS A 460 -17.75 -13.93 13.85
C LYS A 460 -16.89 -13.53 12.64
N ILE A 461 -15.68 -13.05 12.92
CA ILE A 461 -14.68 -12.71 11.92
C ILE A 461 -14.06 -13.98 11.35
N ASP A 462 -13.93 -14.04 10.03
CA ASP A 462 -13.19 -15.08 9.34
C ASP A 462 -11.69 -14.78 9.43
N LEU A 463 -10.88 -15.79 9.76
CA LEU A 463 -9.44 -15.63 9.84
C LEU A 463 -8.78 -15.69 8.45
N GLY A 464 -9.46 -16.27 7.46
CA GLY A 464 -8.94 -16.43 6.11
C GLY A 464 -7.60 -17.18 6.06
N SER A 465 -6.88 -17.03 4.94
CA SER A 465 -5.55 -17.58 4.77
C SER A 465 -4.59 -16.55 4.18
N SER A 466 -3.38 -16.52 4.73
CA SER A 466 -2.28 -15.71 4.23
C SER A 466 -0.96 -16.40 4.51
N VAL A 467 -0.08 -16.44 3.50
CA VAL A 467 1.31 -16.89 3.65
C VAL A 467 2.18 -15.79 4.26
N GLY A 468 1.92 -14.52 3.92
CA GLY A 468 2.54 -13.39 4.59
C GLY A 468 1.98 -13.24 6.00
N LYS A 469 2.88 -13.13 6.97
CA LYS A 469 2.53 -13.04 8.40
C LYS A 469 2.88 -11.68 8.99
N GLY A 470 3.48 -10.80 8.20
CA GLY A 470 3.85 -9.45 8.61
C GLY A 470 5.27 -9.36 9.18
N GLU A 471 6.16 -10.28 8.80
CA GLU A 471 7.55 -10.30 9.26
C GLU A 471 8.29 -9.00 8.90
N LEU A 472 8.03 -8.48 7.70
CA LEU A 472 8.61 -7.22 7.23
C LEU A 472 8.14 -6.01 8.06
N ILE A 473 6.84 -5.95 8.37
CA ILE A 473 6.26 -4.91 9.24
C ILE A 473 6.83 -5.02 10.64
N LEU A 474 6.89 -6.25 11.18
CA LEU A 474 7.44 -6.48 12.50
C LEU A 474 8.89 -5.97 12.56
N ASN A 475 9.72 -6.30 11.58
CA ASN A 475 11.10 -5.83 11.52
C ASN A 475 11.20 -4.29 11.49
N GLU A 476 10.33 -3.61 10.74
CA GLU A 476 10.27 -2.14 10.73
C GLU A 476 9.83 -1.55 12.09
N LEU A 477 8.81 -2.13 12.72
CA LEU A 477 8.21 -1.54 13.92
C LEU A 477 8.93 -1.92 15.22
N THR A 478 9.40 -3.16 15.35
CA THR A 478 10.07 -3.63 16.56
C THR A 478 11.58 -3.42 16.46
N ASN A 479 12.24 -4.02 15.47
CA ASN A 479 13.70 -4.00 15.41
C ASN A 479 14.26 -2.60 15.12
N ARG A 480 13.68 -1.88 14.14
CA ARG A 480 14.17 -0.53 13.76
C ARG A 480 13.61 0.60 14.63
N ARG A 481 12.40 0.44 15.19
CA ARG A 481 11.68 1.52 15.91
C ARG A 481 11.41 1.26 17.39
N GLN A 482 11.69 0.06 17.89
CA GLN A 482 11.54 -0.28 19.30
C GLN A 482 10.09 -0.10 19.80
N LEU A 483 9.10 -0.32 18.92
CA LEU A 483 7.69 -0.36 19.30
C LEU A 483 7.33 -1.76 19.80
N ALA A 484 6.51 -1.84 20.85
CA ALA A 484 6.01 -3.12 21.36
C ALA A 484 4.80 -3.62 20.54
N LEU A 485 4.90 -4.84 20.01
CA LEU A 485 3.84 -5.52 19.26
C LEU A 485 3.63 -6.96 19.77
N PRO A 486 3.20 -7.16 21.04
CA PRO A 486 3.18 -8.48 21.66
C PRO A 486 2.27 -9.49 20.96
N ASN A 487 1.09 -9.09 20.47
CA ASN A 487 0.19 -10.02 19.78
C ASN A 487 0.74 -10.42 18.41
N THR A 488 1.27 -9.44 17.68
CA THR A 488 1.85 -9.65 16.35
C THR A 488 3.12 -10.49 16.45
N GLU A 489 3.96 -10.26 17.45
CA GLU A 489 5.15 -11.06 17.73
C GLU A 489 4.80 -12.52 18.00
N LEU A 490 3.84 -12.77 18.90
CA LEU A 490 3.37 -14.13 19.21
C LEU A 490 2.77 -14.83 17.97
N PHE A 491 1.96 -14.11 17.19
CA PHE A 491 1.37 -14.62 15.95
C PHE A 491 2.43 -15.00 14.90
N ILE A 492 3.44 -14.15 14.71
CA ILE A 492 4.51 -14.42 13.74
C ILE A 492 5.38 -15.57 14.24
N GLN A 493 5.76 -15.59 15.53
CA GLN A 493 6.59 -16.65 16.10
C GLN A 493 5.97 -18.04 15.91
N SER A 494 4.65 -18.19 16.08
CA SER A 494 3.94 -19.46 15.87
C SER A 494 3.78 -19.84 14.39
N SER A 495 4.02 -18.90 13.47
CA SER A 495 3.83 -19.08 12.03
C SER A 495 5.14 -19.26 11.23
N ARG A 496 6.32 -19.13 11.85
CA ARG A 496 7.61 -19.26 11.16
C ARG A 496 7.99 -20.72 10.86
N PRO A 497 8.70 -20.99 9.74
CA PRO A 497 9.07 -20.05 8.69
C PRO A 497 7.92 -19.80 7.72
N THR A 498 7.83 -18.58 7.19
CA THR A 498 6.86 -18.24 6.14
C THR A 498 7.26 -18.80 4.78
N GLY A 499 6.27 -19.21 4.00
CA GLY A 499 6.45 -19.75 2.65
C GLY A 499 6.44 -18.68 1.55
N ALA A 500 6.02 -19.07 0.35
CA ALA A 500 5.86 -18.17 -0.79
C ALA A 500 4.48 -18.29 -1.43
N SER A 501 3.78 -17.16 -1.57
CA SER A 501 2.52 -17.05 -2.32
C SER A 501 2.24 -15.59 -2.70
N TYR A 502 1.82 -15.36 -3.95
CA TYR A 502 1.65 -14.03 -4.52
C TYR A 502 2.89 -13.15 -4.27
N PHE A 503 2.75 -12.00 -3.64
CA PHE A 503 3.84 -11.05 -3.32
C PHE A 503 4.41 -11.22 -1.90
N MET A 504 3.91 -12.19 -1.13
CA MET A 504 4.37 -12.53 0.21
C MET A 504 5.30 -13.74 0.11
N ILE A 505 6.60 -13.48 -0.02
CA ILE A 505 7.57 -14.48 -0.45
C ILE A 505 8.76 -14.53 0.51
N TRP A 506 8.92 -15.66 1.21
CA TRP A 506 10.07 -16.00 2.05
C TRP A 506 10.42 -14.93 3.09
N GLU A 507 9.41 -14.32 3.73
CA GLU A 507 9.64 -13.18 4.63
C GLU A 507 10.56 -13.55 5.81
N THR A 508 10.44 -14.76 6.36
CA THR A 508 11.34 -15.24 7.42
C THR A 508 12.79 -15.36 6.94
N LEU A 509 13.02 -15.81 5.70
CA LEU A 509 14.37 -15.89 5.13
C LEU A 509 14.96 -14.49 4.93
N THR A 510 14.13 -13.54 4.51
CA THR A 510 14.58 -12.25 3.97
C THR A 510 14.53 -11.10 4.97
N HIS A 511 13.65 -11.11 5.98
CA HIS A 511 13.38 -9.93 6.82
C HIS A 511 13.42 -10.18 8.33
N TYR A 512 13.41 -11.44 8.78
CA TYR A 512 13.53 -11.77 10.21
C TYR A 512 14.83 -11.20 10.79
N GLN A 513 14.81 -10.09 11.54
CA GLN A 513 16.03 -9.44 12.06
C GLN A 513 17.03 -8.99 10.97
N ASN A 514 16.53 -8.46 9.84
CA ASN A 514 17.38 -7.89 8.79
C ASN A 514 17.52 -6.36 8.97
N PRO A 515 18.74 -5.77 9.00
CA PRO A 515 18.97 -4.35 9.32
C PRO A 515 18.48 -3.32 8.32
#